data_AF-A0A6I2VXY2-F1
#
_entry.id   AF-A0A6I2VXY2-F1
#
_cell.length_a   1.000
_cell.length_b   1.000
_cell.length_c   1.000
_cell.angle_alpha   90.00
_cell.angle_beta   90.00
_cell.angle_gamma   90.00
#
_symmetry.space_group_name_H-M   'P 1'
#
loop_
_entity.id
_entity.type
_entity.pdbx_description
1 polymer ?
#
loop_
_entity_poly.entity_id
_entity_poly.type
_entity_poly.pdbx_seq_one_letter_code
_entity_poly.pdbx_strand_id
1 'polypeptide(L)'
;MLNQLRGMKTMTDVKAEEPFDPATVPVKPAATVLLIRDADDGGIEVFMLRRTFSAAFASGMFVFPGGKVDDVDGMEDIAEICDGLTDEHASSLLGLPNGGLAYWVACIRECFEEAGVLLARHETTGDVVRFDAPEVIERFNTERHNIHDGSIALLDLCAQEGLRLTTDDIHYVSHWITPMGEKRRFDTRFFIARAPAAQEPLHDDGETIESFWIKPEEAIRRSH
;
A
#
# COMPACT_ATOMS: atom_id res chain seq x y z
N MET A 1 -53.50 -46.66 10.06
CA MET A 1 -52.42 -47.64 9.77
C MET A 1 -52.06 -47.47 8.30
N LEU A 2 -50.83 -47.24 7.87
CA LEU A 2 -49.57 -47.00 8.58
C LEU A 2 -48.70 -46.15 7.64
N ASN A 3 -47.90 -45.30 8.26
CA ASN A 3 -46.96 -44.35 7.70
C ASN A 3 -45.66 -45.07 7.25
N GLN A 4 -44.86 -44.38 6.42
CA GLN A 4 -43.39 -44.53 6.23
C GLN A 4 -42.82 -45.65 5.33
N LEU A 5 -42.04 -45.25 4.31
CA LEU A 5 -40.55 -45.33 4.29
C LEU A 5 -40.02 -44.64 3.02
N ARG A 6 -39.60 -43.37 3.16
CA ARG A 6 -38.21 -42.89 2.99
C ARG A 6 -37.65 -43.01 1.57
N GLY A 7 -37.76 -41.92 0.82
CA GLY A 7 -36.91 -41.63 -0.32
C GLY A 7 -35.45 -41.57 0.12
N MET A 8 -34.63 -42.37 -0.56
CA MET A 8 -33.18 -42.40 -0.43
C MET A 8 -32.63 -41.13 -1.08
N LYS A 9 -32.36 -40.08 -0.29
CA LYS A 9 -31.50 -38.98 -0.75
C LYS A 9 -30.07 -39.50 -0.71
N THR A 10 -29.50 -39.77 -1.88
CA THR A 10 -28.06 -39.94 -2.06
C THR A 10 -27.36 -38.67 -1.59
N MET A 11 -26.60 -38.78 -0.50
CA MET A 11 -25.48 -37.89 -0.23
C MET A 11 -24.46 -38.11 -1.35
N THR A 12 -24.10 -37.03 -2.04
CA THR A 12 -22.74 -36.60 -2.42
C THR A 12 -22.85 -35.68 -3.63
N ASP A 13 -23.13 -34.40 -3.41
CA ASP A 13 -22.67 -33.33 -4.29
C ASP A 13 -21.55 -32.60 -3.55
N VAL A 14 -20.41 -33.28 -3.39
CA VAL A 14 -19.15 -32.57 -3.19
C VAL A 14 -18.81 -32.03 -4.56
N LYS A 15 -19.01 -30.73 -4.79
CA LYS A 15 -18.45 -30.05 -5.96
C LYS A 15 -16.96 -30.35 -5.96
N ALA A 16 -16.50 -31.13 -6.93
CA ALA A 16 -15.08 -31.30 -7.17
C ALA A 16 -14.49 -29.90 -7.39
N GLU A 17 -13.58 -29.47 -6.50
CA GLU A 17 -12.80 -28.26 -6.76
C GLU A 17 -12.03 -28.49 -8.06
N GLU A 18 -12.15 -27.56 -9.00
CA GLU A 18 -11.36 -27.61 -10.24
C GLU A 18 -9.87 -27.70 -9.89
N PRO A 19 -9.06 -28.43 -10.68
CA PRO A 19 -7.64 -28.53 -10.43
C PRO A 19 -7.01 -27.13 -10.41
N PHE A 20 -6.47 -26.72 -9.26
CA PHE A 20 -5.70 -25.50 -9.15
C PHE A 20 -4.40 -25.66 -9.95
N ASP A 21 -4.22 -24.90 -11.02
CA ASP A 21 -2.96 -24.78 -11.74
C ASP A 21 -2.21 -23.52 -11.25
N PRO A 22 -1.15 -23.65 -10.45
CA PRO A 22 -0.37 -22.53 -9.95
C PRO A 22 0.24 -21.66 -11.06
N ALA A 23 0.43 -22.19 -12.27
CA ALA A 23 0.98 -21.47 -13.41
C ALA A 23 -0.03 -20.48 -14.04
N THR A 24 -1.32 -20.64 -13.76
CA THR A 24 -2.39 -19.76 -14.27
C THR A 24 -2.68 -18.56 -13.39
N VAL A 25 -2.09 -18.51 -12.18
CA VAL A 25 -2.32 -17.42 -11.22
C VAL A 25 -1.61 -16.14 -11.70
N PRO A 26 -2.35 -15.06 -12.03
CA PRO A 26 -1.74 -13.82 -12.48
C PRO A 26 -0.86 -13.22 -11.38
N VAL A 27 0.34 -12.77 -11.76
CA VAL A 27 1.24 -12.01 -10.89
C VAL A 27 0.94 -10.53 -11.09
N LYS A 28 0.52 -9.83 -10.03
CA LYS A 28 0.13 -8.43 -10.10
C LYS A 28 1.28 -7.52 -9.67
N PRO A 29 1.58 -6.43 -10.39
CA PRO A 29 2.56 -5.45 -9.92
C PRO A 29 2.09 -4.82 -8.61
N ALA A 30 3.04 -4.62 -7.69
CA ALA A 30 2.77 -4.03 -6.38
C ALA A 30 3.95 -3.17 -5.92
N ALA A 31 3.64 -2.19 -5.07
CA ALA A 31 4.60 -1.30 -4.46
C ALA A 31 4.35 -1.22 -2.95
N THR A 32 5.42 -1.19 -2.17
CA THR A 32 5.37 -1.15 -0.70
C THR A 32 6.40 -0.16 -0.18
N VAL A 33 6.02 0.69 0.77
CA VAL A 33 6.93 1.69 1.35
C VAL A 33 7.18 1.43 2.83
N LEU A 34 8.45 1.41 3.21
CA LEU A 34 8.91 1.41 4.59
C LEU A 34 9.04 2.87 5.04
N LEU A 35 8.08 3.36 5.80
CA LEU A 35 8.22 4.65 6.48
C LEU A 35 9.18 4.52 7.66
N ILE A 36 10.21 5.35 7.68
CA ILE A 36 11.21 5.36 8.75
C ILE A 36 11.28 6.71 9.47
N ARG A 37 11.69 6.66 10.73
CA ARG A 37 12.06 7.84 11.52
C ARG A 37 13.27 7.55 12.40
N ASP A 38 13.90 8.60 12.89
CA ASP A 38 14.94 8.50 13.91
C ASP A 38 14.29 8.08 15.24
N ALA A 39 14.88 7.09 15.92
CA ALA A 39 14.43 6.66 17.25
C ALA A 39 14.99 7.61 18.33
N ASP A 40 14.22 7.89 19.39
CA ASP A 40 14.63 8.77 20.50
C ASP A 40 15.92 8.29 21.21
N ASP A 41 16.10 6.97 21.30
CA ASP A 41 17.26 6.32 21.91
C ASP A 41 18.36 5.94 20.89
N GLY A 42 18.26 6.44 19.65
CA GLY A 42 19.18 6.22 18.56
C GLY A 42 18.85 5.03 17.65
N GLY A 43 19.27 5.13 16.40
CA GLY A 43 18.90 4.19 15.32
C GLY A 43 17.63 4.63 14.60
N ILE A 44 16.99 3.68 13.91
CA ILE A 44 15.74 3.93 13.17
C ILE A 44 14.59 3.11 13.73
N GLU A 45 13.39 3.65 13.61
CA GLU A 45 12.14 2.89 13.71
C GLU A 45 11.48 2.82 12.34
N VAL A 46 10.79 1.73 12.08
CA VAL A 46 9.94 1.54 10.92
C VAL A 46 8.48 1.48 11.36
N PHE A 47 7.59 2.10 10.59
CA PHE A 47 6.17 2.04 10.84
C PHE A 47 5.59 0.75 10.26
N MET A 48 4.83 0.01 11.06
CA MET A 48 4.15 -1.21 10.64
C MET A 48 2.67 -1.14 10.96
N LEU A 49 1.87 -1.76 10.09
CA LEU A 49 0.45 -1.96 10.22
C LEU A 49 0.17 -3.42 10.57
N ARG A 50 -0.91 -3.68 11.29
CA ARG A 50 -1.43 -5.03 11.51
C ARG A 50 -2.74 -5.21 10.78
N ARG A 51 -2.79 -6.16 9.85
CA ARG A 51 -4.01 -6.46 9.09
C ARG A 51 -5.06 -7.10 10.00
N THR A 52 -6.34 -6.84 9.70
CA THR A 52 -7.48 -7.51 10.35
C THR A 52 -7.34 -9.03 10.24
N PHE A 53 -7.95 -9.74 11.19
CA PHE A 53 -8.03 -11.20 11.12
C PHE A 53 -8.97 -11.69 10.02
N SER A 54 -9.83 -10.82 9.48
CA SER A 54 -10.71 -11.09 8.34
C SER A 54 -10.06 -10.81 6.99
N ALA A 55 -8.85 -10.25 6.95
CA ALA A 55 -8.18 -9.93 5.70
C ALA A 55 -7.99 -11.18 4.83
N ALA A 56 -8.37 -11.08 3.56
CA ALA A 56 -8.33 -12.20 2.63
C ALA A 56 -6.90 -12.65 2.24
N PHE A 57 -5.88 -11.91 2.69
CA PHE A 57 -4.46 -12.22 2.54
C PHE A 57 -3.69 -11.64 3.75
N ALA A 58 -2.67 -12.36 4.24
CA ALA A 58 -1.83 -11.95 5.37
C ALA A 58 -2.62 -11.56 6.65
N SER A 59 -3.70 -12.30 6.95
CA SER A 59 -4.55 -12.09 8.12
C SER A 59 -3.75 -12.07 9.43
N GLY A 60 -3.92 -11.01 10.23
CA GLY A 60 -3.23 -10.81 11.50
C GLY A 60 -1.72 -10.53 11.42
N MET A 61 -1.14 -10.50 10.21
CA MET A 61 0.28 -10.24 9.97
C MET A 61 0.60 -8.75 10.12
N PHE A 62 1.84 -8.48 10.50
CA PHE A 62 2.43 -7.16 10.39
C PHE A 62 2.92 -6.92 8.96
N VAL A 63 2.51 -5.79 8.40
CA VAL A 63 2.83 -5.37 7.03
C VAL A 63 3.30 -3.92 7.03
N PHE A 64 3.89 -3.51 5.92
CA PHE A 64 4.13 -2.10 5.62
C PHE A 64 3.01 -1.58 4.71
N PRO A 65 2.77 -0.26 4.66
CA PRO A 65 1.84 0.32 3.70
C PRO A 65 2.19 -0.07 2.26
N GLY A 66 1.21 -0.58 1.54
CA GLY A 66 1.43 -0.95 0.14
C GLY A 66 0.37 -1.85 -0.46
N GLY A 67 0.26 -1.76 -1.78
CA GLY A 67 -0.75 -2.49 -2.53
C GLY A 67 -0.38 -2.58 -4.00
N LYS A 68 -1.40 -2.68 -4.85
CA LYS A 68 -1.18 -2.88 -6.28
C LYS A 68 -0.76 -1.56 -6.92
N VAL A 69 0.04 -1.66 -7.97
CA VAL A 69 0.16 -0.54 -8.91
C VAL A 69 -1.08 -0.58 -9.79
N ASP A 70 -1.87 0.49 -9.73
CA ASP A 70 -3.08 0.66 -10.52
C ASP A 70 -2.82 1.53 -11.75
N ASP A 71 -3.66 1.42 -12.78
CA ASP A 71 -3.47 2.14 -14.06
C ASP A 71 -3.43 3.67 -13.86
N VAL A 72 -4.14 4.17 -12.84
CA VAL A 72 -4.16 5.59 -12.47
C VAL A 72 -2.81 6.11 -11.97
N ASP A 73 -1.95 5.23 -11.44
CA ASP A 73 -0.63 5.60 -10.91
C ASP A 73 0.37 5.94 -12.05
N GLY A 74 0.06 5.53 -13.29
CA GLY A 74 0.90 5.71 -14.47
C GLY A 74 0.28 6.56 -15.58
N MET A 75 -0.70 7.40 -15.28
CA MET A 75 -1.33 8.30 -16.26
C MET A 75 -0.35 9.33 -16.83
N GLU A 76 -0.62 9.84 -18.03
CA GLU A 76 0.28 10.73 -18.79
C GLU A 76 0.72 11.97 -17.99
N ASP A 77 -0.21 12.57 -17.23
CA ASP A 77 0.02 13.80 -16.48
C ASP A 77 0.65 13.57 -15.09
N ILE A 78 0.81 12.32 -14.64
CA ILE A 78 1.31 12.02 -13.29
C ILE A 78 2.74 12.54 -13.08
N ALA A 79 3.54 12.54 -14.16
CA ALA A 79 4.91 13.03 -14.13
C ALA A 79 4.98 14.53 -13.84
N GLU A 80 3.93 15.30 -14.18
CA GLU A 80 3.91 16.76 -13.96
C GLU A 80 3.87 17.10 -12.47
N ILE A 81 3.26 16.25 -11.65
CA ILE A 81 3.16 16.44 -10.19
C ILE A 81 4.27 15.72 -9.40
N CYS A 82 5.16 14.97 -10.05
CA CYS A 82 6.25 14.26 -9.39
C CYS A 82 7.53 15.12 -9.31
N ASP A 83 8.22 15.07 -8.18
CA ASP A 83 9.50 15.78 -7.98
C ASP A 83 10.71 14.91 -8.33
N GLY A 84 11.62 15.47 -9.13
CA GLY A 84 12.99 14.96 -9.31
C GLY A 84 13.15 13.58 -9.95
N LEU A 85 12.06 12.90 -10.32
CA LEU A 85 12.07 11.56 -10.88
C LEU A 85 11.24 11.50 -12.16
N THR A 86 11.89 11.16 -13.28
CA THR A 86 11.21 10.89 -14.55
C THR A 86 10.84 9.42 -14.67
N ASP A 87 9.86 9.08 -15.51
CA ASP A 87 9.54 7.68 -15.81
C ASP A 87 10.74 6.91 -16.39
N GLU A 88 11.54 7.54 -17.25
CA GLU A 88 12.75 6.92 -17.80
C GLU A 88 13.75 6.55 -16.69
N HIS A 89 13.98 7.44 -15.73
CA HIS A 89 14.89 7.18 -14.61
C HIS A 89 14.31 6.12 -13.67
N ALA A 90 13.04 6.24 -13.28
CA ALA A 90 12.36 5.25 -12.44
C ALA A 90 12.36 3.85 -13.08
N SER A 91 12.06 3.77 -14.38
CA SER A 91 12.08 2.53 -15.15
C SER A 91 13.48 1.92 -15.19
N SER A 92 14.51 2.73 -15.38
CA SER A 92 15.91 2.27 -15.33
C SER A 92 16.27 1.70 -13.95
N LEU A 93 15.81 2.30 -12.85
CA LEU A 93 16.06 1.80 -11.49
C LEU A 93 15.39 0.45 -11.24
N LEU A 94 14.20 0.24 -11.81
CA LEU A 94 13.43 -1.00 -11.64
C LEU A 94 13.78 -2.09 -12.67
N GLY A 95 14.55 -1.77 -13.70
CA GLY A 95 14.84 -2.67 -14.81
C GLY A 95 13.64 -2.89 -15.73
N LEU A 96 12.78 -1.87 -15.87
CA LEU A 96 11.59 -1.87 -16.71
C LEU A 96 11.84 -1.09 -18.01
N PRO A 97 11.13 -1.41 -19.10
CA PRO A 97 11.22 -0.64 -20.34
C PRO A 97 10.55 0.74 -20.24
N ASN A 98 9.49 0.87 -19.44
CA ASN A 98 8.73 2.09 -19.14
C ASN A 98 7.79 1.83 -17.95
N GLY A 99 7.11 2.87 -17.46
CA GLY A 99 6.08 2.78 -16.42
C GLY A 99 6.63 2.61 -15.01
N GLY A 100 7.92 2.82 -14.81
CA GLY A 100 8.56 2.71 -13.51
C GLY A 100 8.10 3.77 -12.52
N LEU A 101 7.72 4.97 -12.96
CA LEU A 101 7.29 6.05 -12.06
C LEU A 101 6.01 5.68 -11.29
N ALA A 102 5.14 4.86 -11.91
CA ALA A 102 3.90 4.39 -11.31
C ALA A 102 4.12 3.64 -9.99
N TYR A 103 5.28 3.00 -9.79
CA TYR A 103 5.58 2.33 -8.53
C TYR A 103 5.84 3.32 -7.38
N TRP A 104 6.45 4.47 -7.66
CA TRP A 104 6.63 5.53 -6.66
C TRP A 104 5.28 6.16 -6.31
N VAL A 105 4.45 6.43 -7.32
CA VAL A 105 3.11 7.00 -7.13
C VAL A 105 2.23 6.06 -6.32
N ALA A 106 2.22 4.76 -6.67
CA ALA A 106 1.51 3.73 -5.92
C ALA A 106 1.98 3.67 -4.45
N CYS A 107 3.29 3.78 -4.18
CA CYS A 107 3.78 3.87 -2.81
C CYS A 107 3.19 5.05 -2.03
N ILE A 108 3.08 6.23 -2.65
CA ILE A 108 2.55 7.42 -1.98
C ILE A 108 1.04 7.29 -1.77
N ARG A 109 0.31 6.80 -2.78
CA ARG A 109 -1.13 6.55 -2.70
C ARG A 109 -1.46 5.57 -1.57
N GLU A 110 -0.86 4.39 -1.59
CA GLU A 110 -1.09 3.35 -0.58
C GLU A 110 -0.64 3.79 0.83
N CYS A 111 0.44 4.57 0.92
CA CYS A 111 0.87 5.17 2.18
C CYS A 111 -0.19 6.14 2.76
N PHE A 112 -0.82 6.92 1.89
CA PHE A 112 -1.90 7.81 2.31
C PHE A 112 -3.15 7.03 2.70
N GLU A 113 -3.57 6.07 1.86
CA GLU A 113 -4.74 5.21 2.10
C GLU A 113 -4.63 4.41 3.41
N GLU A 114 -3.51 3.69 3.62
CA GLU A 114 -3.38 2.74 4.73
C GLU A 114 -2.75 3.35 6.00
N ALA A 115 -1.91 4.39 5.87
CA ALA A 115 -1.22 5.01 7.01
C ALA A 115 -1.59 6.47 7.27
N GLY A 116 -2.41 7.10 6.42
CA GLY A 116 -2.77 8.52 6.57
C GLY A 116 -1.60 9.47 6.38
N VAL A 117 -0.49 9.00 5.79
CA VAL A 117 0.72 9.78 5.55
C VAL A 117 0.81 10.12 4.08
N LEU A 118 0.80 11.41 3.76
CA LEU A 118 0.96 11.91 2.40
C LEU A 118 2.40 12.41 2.19
N LEU A 119 3.15 11.71 1.33
CA LEU A 119 4.50 12.09 0.92
C LEU A 119 4.43 13.12 -0.22
N ALA A 120 4.10 14.36 0.16
CA ALA A 120 3.94 15.48 -0.74
C ALA A 120 4.44 16.79 -0.14
N ARG A 121 4.71 17.77 -0.99
CA ARG A 121 5.08 19.13 -0.63
C ARG A 121 4.24 20.15 -1.38
N HIS A 122 4.07 21.34 -0.83
CA HIS A 122 3.38 22.44 -1.53
C HIS A 122 4.19 22.87 -2.75
N GLU A 123 3.53 22.97 -3.90
CA GLU A 123 4.15 23.41 -5.15
C GLU A 123 4.77 24.81 -5.03
N THR A 124 4.11 25.71 -4.29
CA THR A 124 4.49 27.12 -4.22
C THR A 124 5.62 27.40 -3.23
N THR A 125 5.67 26.68 -2.11
CA THR A 125 6.68 26.92 -1.06
C THR A 125 7.79 25.87 -1.03
N GLY A 126 7.52 24.67 -1.56
CA GLY A 126 8.41 23.51 -1.44
C GLY A 126 8.40 22.86 -0.06
N ASP A 127 7.60 23.36 0.89
CA ASP A 127 7.48 22.79 2.23
C ASP A 127 6.66 21.50 2.19
N VAL A 128 7.11 20.49 2.94
CA VAL A 128 6.36 19.24 3.13
C VAL A 128 4.99 19.54 3.73
N VAL A 129 3.94 18.92 3.18
CA VAL A 129 2.57 19.09 3.66
C VAL A 129 2.45 18.66 5.13
N ARG A 130 1.73 19.45 5.93
CA ARG A 130 1.63 19.29 7.39
C ARG A 130 0.19 18.96 7.80
N PHE A 131 0.01 18.03 8.72
CA PHE A 131 -1.27 17.65 9.32
C PHE A 131 -1.27 17.93 10.84
N ASP A 132 -0.97 19.17 11.23
CA ASP A 132 -0.81 19.61 12.62
C ASP A 132 -1.90 20.58 13.10
N ALA A 133 -2.86 20.93 12.23
CA ALA A 133 -4.05 21.71 12.57
C ALA A 133 -5.32 20.82 12.48
N PRO A 134 -6.25 20.87 13.45
CA PRO A 134 -7.44 20.01 13.48
C PRO A 134 -8.26 20.03 12.18
N GLU A 135 -8.48 21.21 11.62
CA GLU A 135 -9.22 21.40 10.37
C GLU A 135 -8.50 20.79 9.15
N VAL A 136 -7.16 20.77 9.16
CA VAL A 136 -6.37 20.14 8.10
C VAL A 136 -6.43 18.62 8.23
N ILE A 137 -6.32 18.11 9.46
CA ILE A 137 -6.45 16.68 9.77
C ILE A 137 -7.82 16.16 9.32
N GLU A 138 -8.91 16.85 9.68
CA GLU A 138 -10.28 16.44 9.30
C GLU A 138 -10.46 16.42 7.77
N ARG A 139 -9.96 17.46 7.09
CA ARG A 139 -10.01 17.54 5.63
C ARG A 139 -9.23 16.41 4.95
N PHE A 140 -7.96 16.21 5.31
CA PHE A 140 -7.16 15.15 4.69
C PHE A 140 -7.59 13.75 5.10
N ASN A 141 -8.19 13.55 6.28
CA ASN A 141 -8.87 12.30 6.58
C ASN A 141 -10.08 12.07 5.66
N THR A 142 -10.83 13.11 5.30
CA THR A 142 -11.90 12.99 4.30
C THR A 142 -11.33 12.59 2.94
N GLU A 143 -10.28 13.26 2.49
CA GLU A 143 -9.64 12.95 1.20
C GLU A 143 -8.98 11.58 1.18
N ARG A 144 -8.42 11.11 2.29
CA ARG A 144 -7.92 9.75 2.46
C ARG A 144 -8.99 8.71 2.13
N HIS A 145 -10.21 8.91 2.64
CA HIS A 145 -11.33 8.01 2.33
C HIS A 145 -11.74 8.08 0.86
N ASN A 146 -11.81 9.29 0.28
CA ASN A 146 -12.14 9.48 -1.13
C ASN A 146 -11.10 8.83 -2.07
N ILE A 147 -9.82 8.84 -1.70
CA ILE A 147 -8.76 8.17 -2.45
C ILE A 147 -8.92 6.66 -2.32
N HIS A 148 -9.07 6.17 -1.08
CA HIS A 148 -9.15 4.73 -0.79
C HIS A 148 -10.38 4.04 -1.42
N ASP A 149 -11.52 4.74 -1.54
CA ASP A 149 -12.70 4.19 -2.24
C ASP A 149 -12.72 4.47 -3.75
N GLY A 150 -11.73 5.20 -4.27
CA GLY A 150 -11.57 5.54 -5.68
C GLY A 150 -12.49 6.68 -6.17
N SER A 151 -13.13 7.43 -5.28
CA SER A 151 -13.95 8.61 -5.63
C SER A 151 -13.13 9.78 -6.16
N ILE A 152 -11.86 9.90 -5.76
CA ILE A 152 -10.91 10.89 -6.27
C ILE A 152 -9.59 10.21 -6.61
N ALA A 153 -8.91 10.64 -7.67
CA ALA A 153 -7.55 10.19 -7.97
C ALA A 153 -6.52 11.02 -7.17
N LEU A 154 -5.36 10.43 -6.86
CA LEU A 154 -4.27 11.16 -6.19
C LEU A 154 -3.81 12.39 -6.99
N LEU A 155 -3.85 12.30 -8.32
CA LEU A 155 -3.58 13.42 -9.22
C LEU A 155 -4.53 14.60 -8.98
N ASP A 156 -5.83 14.32 -8.87
CA ASP A 156 -6.86 15.34 -8.66
C ASP A 156 -6.71 15.99 -7.27
N LEU A 157 -6.43 15.20 -6.24
CA LEU A 157 -6.13 15.72 -4.90
C LEU A 157 -4.93 16.66 -4.93
N CYS A 158 -3.84 16.27 -5.61
CA CYS A 158 -2.65 17.11 -5.72
C CYS A 158 -2.94 18.42 -6.45
N ALA A 159 -3.72 18.37 -7.53
CA ALA A 159 -4.13 19.57 -8.27
C ALA A 159 -5.00 20.51 -7.43
N GLN A 160 -5.94 19.96 -6.64
CA GLN A 160 -6.83 20.75 -5.78
C GLN A 160 -6.10 21.41 -4.60
N GLU A 161 -5.12 20.72 -4.02
CA GLU A 161 -4.38 21.18 -2.84
C GLU A 161 -3.07 21.92 -3.19
N GLY A 162 -2.71 22.00 -4.49
CA GLY A 162 -1.47 22.62 -4.95
C GLY A 162 -0.23 21.87 -4.43
N LEU A 163 -0.24 20.55 -4.55
CA LEU A 163 0.78 19.64 -4.03
C LEU A 163 1.57 18.96 -5.15
N ARG A 164 2.82 18.62 -4.82
CA ARG A 164 3.71 17.78 -5.64
C ARG A 164 4.14 16.57 -4.82
N LEU A 165 4.20 15.41 -5.46
CA LEU A 165 4.63 14.15 -4.88
C LEU A 165 6.15 14.15 -4.70
N THR A 166 6.63 13.86 -3.49
CA THR A 166 8.07 13.88 -3.16
C THR A 166 8.79 12.61 -3.62
N THR A 167 8.68 12.27 -4.91
CA THR A 167 9.30 11.06 -5.49
C THR A 167 10.82 11.08 -5.45
N ASP A 168 11.42 12.25 -5.26
CA ASP A 168 12.85 12.48 -5.05
C ASP A 168 13.37 12.07 -3.66
N ASP A 169 12.48 11.89 -2.68
CA ASP A 169 12.80 11.49 -1.29
C ASP A 169 12.31 10.06 -0.97
N ILE A 170 12.13 9.23 -2.01
CA ILE A 170 11.73 7.82 -1.92
C ILE A 170 12.74 6.97 -2.66
N HIS A 171 13.29 5.96 -1.99
CA HIS A 171 14.36 5.13 -2.54
C HIS A 171 13.94 3.68 -2.74
N TYR A 172 14.27 3.11 -3.89
CA TYR A 172 14.08 1.69 -4.19
C TYR A 172 15.05 0.81 -3.39
N VAL A 173 14.55 -0.27 -2.78
CA VAL A 173 15.31 -1.13 -1.86
C VAL A 173 15.39 -2.58 -2.33
N SER A 174 14.27 -3.19 -2.69
CA SER A 174 14.25 -4.63 -3.02
C SER A 174 13.07 -5.03 -3.90
N HIS A 175 13.14 -6.24 -4.47
CA HIS A 175 12.09 -6.80 -5.33
C HIS A 175 11.84 -8.26 -4.96
N TRP A 176 10.57 -8.58 -4.73
CA TRP A 176 10.14 -9.92 -4.35
C TRP A 176 8.91 -10.32 -5.15
N ILE A 177 8.92 -11.55 -5.65
CA ILE A 177 7.77 -12.14 -6.33
C ILE A 177 7.21 -13.24 -5.43
N THR A 178 5.90 -13.21 -5.18
CA THR A 178 5.23 -14.25 -4.40
C THR A 178 5.51 -15.64 -5.00
N PRO A 179 5.92 -16.64 -4.19
CA PRO A 179 6.23 -17.98 -4.67
C PRO A 179 5.09 -18.64 -5.46
N MET A 180 5.44 -19.65 -6.26
CA MET A 180 4.47 -20.49 -6.96
C MET A 180 3.66 -21.32 -5.96
N GLY A 181 2.36 -21.48 -6.20
CA GLY A 181 1.44 -22.24 -5.33
C GLY A 181 0.47 -21.38 -4.53
N GLU A 182 0.75 -20.08 -4.41
CA GLU A 182 -0.16 -19.13 -3.76
C GLU A 182 -1.33 -18.76 -4.68
N LYS A 183 -2.53 -18.65 -4.11
CA LYS A 183 -3.77 -18.27 -4.86
C LYS A 183 -3.79 -16.80 -5.26
N ARG A 184 -2.93 -15.98 -4.66
CA ARG A 184 -2.74 -14.55 -4.98
C ARG A 184 -1.24 -14.30 -5.03
N ARG A 185 -0.77 -13.70 -6.11
CA ARG A 185 0.66 -13.46 -6.35
C ARG A 185 0.92 -12.02 -6.74
N PHE A 186 1.98 -11.47 -6.20
CA PHE A 186 2.42 -10.11 -6.42
C PHE A 186 3.88 -10.09 -6.86
N ASP A 187 4.20 -9.15 -7.75
CA ASP A 187 5.55 -8.71 -8.11
C ASP A 187 5.77 -7.38 -7.39
N THR A 188 6.29 -7.46 -6.16
CA THR A 188 6.34 -6.34 -5.23
C THR A 188 7.71 -5.68 -5.24
N ARG A 189 7.72 -4.37 -5.50
CA ARG A 189 8.89 -3.50 -5.32
C ARG A 189 8.79 -2.80 -3.96
N PHE A 190 9.86 -2.85 -3.19
CA PHE A 190 9.95 -2.24 -1.87
C PHE A 190 10.75 -0.96 -1.93
N PHE A 191 10.25 0.06 -1.25
CA PHE A 191 10.80 1.39 -1.17
C PHE A 191 10.97 1.82 0.28
N ILE A 192 11.76 2.85 0.53
CA ILE A 192 11.95 3.45 1.84
C ILE A 192 11.81 4.96 1.73
N ALA A 193 11.15 5.57 2.71
CA ALA A 193 10.93 7.01 2.78
C ALA A 193 10.95 7.49 4.23
N ARG A 194 11.38 8.73 4.45
CA ARG A 194 11.32 9.33 5.79
C ARG A 194 9.88 9.78 6.08
N ALA A 195 9.38 9.47 7.28
CA ALA A 195 8.08 9.98 7.69
C ALA A 195 8.11 11.52 7.89
N PRO A 196 7.12 12.25 7.35
CA PRO A 196 6.96 13.68 7.62
C PRO A 196 6.76 13.95 9.11
N ALA A 197 7.53 14.89 9.68
CA ALA A 197 7.50 15.16 11.12
C ALA A 197 6.18 15.76 11.65
N ALA A 198 5.35 16.32 10.76
CA ALA A 198 4.08 16.96 11.10
C ALA A 198 2.86 16.11 10.71
N GLN A 199 3.04 14.80 10.57
CA GLN A 199 1.98 13.84 10.30
C GLN A 199 2.16 12.67 11.25
N GLU A 200 1.11 12.30 12.00
CA GLU A 200 1.13 11.10 12.83
C GLU A 200 0.52 9.94 12.04
N PRO A 201 1.29 8.90 11.69
CA PRO A 201 0.77 7.80 10.92
C PRO A 201 -0.25 6.98 11.72
N LEU A 202 -1.36 6.62 11.08
CA LEU A 202 -2.43 5.84 11.69
C LEU A 202 -3.01 4.85 10.67
N HIS A 203 -3.18 3.60 11.12
CA HIS A 203 -3.91 2.59 10.38
C HIS A 203 -5.31 3.08 9.94
N ASP A 204 -5.83 2.52 8.86
CA ASP A 204 -7.21 2.78 8.42
C ASP A 204 -8.23 2.06 9.33
N ASP A 205 -9.51 2.44 9.23
CA ASP A 205 -10.58 1.86 10.06
C ASP A 205 -11.19 0.55 9.48
N GLY A 206 -10.60 -0.03 8.43
CA GLY A 206 -11.20 -1.11 7.65
C GLY A 206 -10.36 -2.39 7.54
N GLU A 207 -9.19 -2.30 6.91
CA GLU A 207 -8.29 -3.41 6.62
C GLU A 207 -7.26 -3.66 7.71
N THR A 208 -6.96 -2.66 8.54
CA THR A 208 -5.92 -2.70 9.56
C THR A 208 -6.51 -2.40 10.96
N ILE A 209 -5.92 -2.95 12.03
CA ILE A 209 -6.47 -2.89 13.40
C ILE A 209 -5.50 -2.35 14.44
N GLU A 210 -4.25 -2.17 14.05
CA GLU A 210 -3.18 -1.73 14.93
C GLU A 210 -2.07 -1.15 14.05
N SER A 211 -1.40 -0.12 14.54
CA SER A 211 -0.21 0.45 13.91
C SER A 211 0.78 0.91 14.96
N PHE A 212 2.06 0.74 14.69
CA PHE A 212 3.10 1.19 15.61
C PHE A 212 4.44 1.40 14.91
N TRP A 213 5.26 2.21 15.56
CA TRP A 213 6.69 2.33 15.30
C TRP A 213 7.44 1.22 16.03
N ILE A 214 8.38 0.56 15.34
CA ILE A 214 9.18 -0.53 15.90
C ILE A 214 10.60 -0.49 15.35
N LYS A 215 11.58 -0.85 16.17
CA LYS A 215 12.95 -1.07 15.69
C LYS A 215 13.00 -2.31 14.78
N PRO A 216 13.70 -2.27 13.64
CA PRO A 216 13.80 -3.42 12.74
C PRO A 216 14.24 -4.72 13.42
N GLU A 217 15.19 -4.65 14.37
CA GLU A 217 15.68 -5.83 15.09
C GLU A 217 14.61 -6.46 16.00
N GLU A 218 13.73 -5.63 16.57
CA GLU A 218 12.61 -6.08 17.38
C GLU A 218 11.48 -6.66 16.51
N ALA A 219 11.22 -6.06 15.35
CA ALA A 219 10.25 -6.60 14.38
C ALA A 219 10.65 -8.01 13.91
N ILE A 220 11.92 -8.23 13.58
CA ILE A 220 12.46 -9.54 13.20
C ILE A 220 12.31 -10.54 14.34
N ARG A 221 12.61 -10.13 15.58
CA ARG A 221 12.49 -11.00 16.77
C ARG A 221 11.05 -11.46 17.01
N ARG A 222 10.06 -10.61 16.73
CA ARG A 222 8.62 -10.93 16.85
C ARG A 222 8.07 -11.77 15.70
N SER A 223 8.82 -11.92 14.60
CA SER A 223 8.39 -12.69 13.43
C SER A 223 8.63 -14.20 13.53
N HIS A 224 9.32 -14.64 14.60
CA HIS A 224 9.62 -16.04 14.93
C HIS A 224 8.75 -16.54 16.09
#